data_AF-A0A962DIQ5-F1
#
_entry.id   AF-A0A962DIQ5-F1
#
_cell.length_a   1.000
_cell.length_b   1.000
_cell.length_c   1.000
_cell.angle_alpha   90.00
_cell.angle_beta   90.00
_cell.angle_gamma   90.00
#
_symmetry.space_group_name_H-M   'P 1'
#
loop_
_entity.id
_entity.type
_entity.pdbx_description
1 polymer ?
#
loop_
_entity_poly.entity_id
_entity_poly.type
_entity_poly.pdbx_seq_one_letter_code
_entity_poly.pdbx_strand_id
1 'polypeptide(L)' 'MSLEDATEYVRSTSKGKVLSAKTNINEGKKSHRIQVLTPSGRVRVYQIDAQKYDNRREPDSSQRSNSGSSYSRFSRQSQ' A
#
# COMPACT_ATOMS: atom_id res chain seq x y z
N MET A 1 1.69 -8.43 -6.24
CA MET A 1 0.51 -7.54 -6.17
C MET A 1 0.51 -6.90 -4.81
N SER A 2 0.44 -5.56 -4.76
CA SER A 2 0.44 -4.82 -3.49
C SER A 2 -0.90 -4.96 -2.76
N LEU A 3 -0.94 -4.46 -1.52
CA LEU A 3 -2.20 -4.41 -0.76
C LEU A 3 -3.14 -3.36 -1.34
N GLU A 4 -2.59 -2.25 -1.86
CA GLU A 4 -3.37 -1.21 -2.53
C GLU A 4 -4.04 -1.75 -3.80
N ASP A 5 -3.28 -2.40 -4.69
CA ASP A 5 -3.80 -2.98 -5.93
C ASP A 5 -4.93 -3.97 -5.65
N ALA A 6 -4.72 -4.83 -4.64
CA ALA A 6 -5.71 -5.80 -4.17
C ALA A 6 -7.00 -5.10 -3.69
N THR A 7 -6.83 -4.00 -2.96
CA THR A 7 -7.94 -3.23 -2.39
C THR A 7 -8.72 -2.51 -3.49
N GLU A 8 -8.05 -1.92 -4.47
CA GLU A 8 -8.69 -1.28 -5.62
C GLU A 8 -9.43 -2.29 -6.49
N TYR A 9 -8.85 -3.47 -6.72
CA TYR A 9 -9.52 -4.57 -7.42
C TYR A 9 -10.81 -5.01 -6.71
N VAL A 10 -10.76 -5.20 -5.38
CA VAL A 10 -11.96 -5.56 -4.61
C VAL A 10 -12.96 -4.42 -4.59
N ARG A 11 -12.53 -3.16 -4.50
CA ARG A 11 -13.41 -2.00 -4.54
C ARG A 11 -14.13 -1.86 -5.88
N SER A 12 -13.45 -2.13 -7.00
CA SER A 12 -14.05 -2.00 -8.33
C SER A 12 -15.00 -3.14 -8.68
N THR A 13 -14.73 -4.34 -8.16
CA THR A 13 -15.54 -5.54 -8.43
C THR A 13 -16.67 -5.75 -7.42
N SER A 14 -16.53 -5.21 -6.21
CA SER A 14 -17.58 -5.29 -5.18
C SER A 14 -18.48 -4.06 -5.21
N LYS A 15 -19.79 -4.28 -5.04
CA LYS A 15 -20.78 -3.20 -4.83
C LYS A 15 -20.79 -2.72 -3.36
N GLY A 16 -19.72 -2.96 -2.61
CA GLY A 16 -19.68 -2.79 -1.15
C GLY A 16 -18.63 -1.79 -0.69
N LYS A 17 -18.62 -1.52 0.62
CA LYS A 17 -17.63 -0.63 1.25
C LYS A 17 -16.50 -1.44 1.87
N VAL A 18 -15.26 -1.13 1.50
CA VAL A 18 -14.08 -1.71 2.17
C VAL A 18 -14.01 -1.20 3.61
N LEU A 19 -13.90 -2.13 4.57
CA LEU A 19 -13.77 -1.83 6.00
C LEU A 19 -12.33 -1.95 6.48
N SER A 20 -11.61 -2.97 6.00
CA SER A 20 -10.25 -3.25 6.42
C SER A 20 -9.52 -4.03 5.33
N ALA A 21 -8.23 -3.78 5.18
CA ALA A 21 -7.34 -4.50 4.30
C ALA A 21 -6.02 -4.75 5.04
N LYS A 22 -5.53 -5.99 5.02
CA LYS A 22 -4.25 -6.34 5.64
C LYS A 22 -3.52 -7.44 4.89
N THR A 23 -2.20 -7.41 4.98
CA THR A 23 -1.35 -8.51 4.53
C THR A 23 -1.17 -9.51 5.68
N ASN A 24 -1.38 -10.78 5.40
CA ASN A 24 -1.05 -11.89 6.28
C ASN A 24 0.09 -12.70 5.67
N ILE A 25 1.08 -13.05 6.48
CA ILE A 25 2.20 -13.92 6.10
C ILE A 25 2.08 -15.19 6.96
N ASN A 26 1.75 -16.31 6.35
CA ASN A 26 1.64 -17.62 7.01
C ASN A 26 2.54 -18.62 6.28
N GLU A 27 3.47 -19.25 6.97
CA GLU A 27 4.36 -20.27 6.39
C GLU A 27 5.13 -19.78 5.14
N GLY A 28 5.56 -18.51 5.15
CA GLY A 28 6.20 -17.87 4.00
C GLY A 28 5.25 -17.50 2.85
N LYS A 29 3.95 -17.79 2.98
CA LYS A 29 2.92 -17.42 2.02
C LYS A 29 2.30 -16.07 2.37
N LYS A 30 2.47 -15.10 1.48
CA LYS A 30 1.88 -13.77 1.60
C LYS A 30 0.49 -13.77 0.98
N SER A 31 -0.51 -13.34 1.73
CA SER A 31 -1.91 -13.21 1.30
C SER A 31 -2.52 -11.89 1.76
N HIS A 32 -3.35 -11.29 0.93
CA HIS A 32 -4.08 -10.07 1.24
C HIS A 32 -5.50 -10.42 1.67
N ARG A 33 -5.88 -9.97 2.86
CA ARG A 33 -7.22 -10.16 3.42
C ARG A 33 -7.96 -8.82 3.43
N ILE A 34 -9.04 -8.74 2.67
CA ILE A 34 -9.86 -7.53 2.52
C ILE A 34 -11.27 -7.81 2.99
N GLN A 35 -11.78 -7.00 3.91
CA GLN A 35 -13.12 -7.08 4.45
C GLN A 35 -14.02 -6.03 3.79
N VAL A 36 -15.16 -6.47 3.28
CA VAL A 36 -16.13 -5.62 2.58
C VAL A 36 -17.48 -5.72 3.25
N LEU A 37 -18.06 -4.58 3.63
CA LEU A 37 -19.46 -4.48 3.99
C LEU A 37 -20.30 -4.52 2.71
N THR A 38 -21.07 -5.58 2.56
CA THR A 38 -21.98 -5.75 1.44
C THR A 38 -23.25 -4.89 1.61
N PRO A 39 -23.99 -4.59 0.53
CA PRO A 39 -25.27 -3.89 0.63
C PRO A 39 -26.30 -4.59 1.52
N SER A 40 -26.17 -5.92 1.71
CA SER A 40 -27.02 -6.71 2.62
C SER A 40 -26.70 -6.50 4.12
N GLY A 41 -25.73 -5.64 4.45
CA GLY A 41 -25.27 -5.42 5.83
C GLY A 41 -24.31 -6.50 6.35
N ARG A 42 -23.98 -7.51 5.53
CA ARG A 42 -23.05 -8.59 5.91
C ARG A 42 -21.61 -8.25 5.52
N VAL A 43 -20.65 -8.74 6.30
CA VAL A 43 -19.23 -8.65 5.98
C VAL A 43 -18.81 -9.85 5.13
N ARG A 44 -18.20 -9.57 3.98
CA ARG A 44 -17.56 -10.57 3.12
C ARG A 44 -16.05 -10.40 3.15
N VAL A 45 -15.33 -11.50 3.24
CA VAL A 45 -13.86 -11.52 3.29
C VAL A 45 -13.33 -12.02 1.95
N TYR A 46 -12.47 -11.24 1.33
CA TYR A 46 -11.71 -11.61 0.13
C TYR A 46 -10.28 -11.94 0.55
N GLN A 47 -9.80 -13.11 0.17
CA GLN A 47 -8.42 -13.55 0.39
C GLN A 47 -7.75 -13.69 -0.97
N ILE A 48 -6.66 -12.95 -1.19
CA ILE A 48 -5.95 -12.91 -2.47
C ILE A 48 -4.50 -13.29 -2.24
N ASP A 49 -4.00 -14.29 -2.97
CA ASP A 49 -2.60 -14.71 -2.89
C ASP A 49 -1.68 -13.63 -3.46
N ALA A 50 -0.80 -13.08 -2.62
CA ALA A 50 0.15 -12.05 -3.04
C ALA A 50 1.37 -12.64 -3.76
N GLN A 51 1.74 -13.88 -3.43
CA GLN A 51 2.89 -14.60 -4.00
C GLN A 51 2.80 -14.82 -5.51
N LYS A 52 1.60 -15.02 -6.07
CA LYS A 52 1.45 -15.25 -7.53
C LYS A 52 1.88 -14.06 -8.39
N TYR A 53 2.09 -12.90 -7.78
CA TYR A 53 2.44 -11.66 -8.47
C TYR A 53 3.70 -11.00 -7.88
N ASP A 54 4.48 -11.73 -7.08
CA ASP A 54 5.71 -11.23 -6.43
C ASP A 54 6.94 -11.34 -7.35
N ASN A 55 6.84 -12.04 -8.49
CA ASN A 55 7.94 -12.17 -9.46
C ASN A 55 8.27 -10.87 -10.24
N ARG A 56 7.64 -9.72 -9.93
CA ARG A 56 7.92 -8.45 -10.61
C ARG A 56 7.86 -7.27 -9.62
N ARG A 57 9.04 -6.82 -9.18
CA ARG A 57 9.39 -5.51 -8.57
C ARG A 57 9.29 -5.39 -7.04
N GLU A 58 10.47 -5.46 -6.41
CA GLU A 58 10.88 -4.64 -5.25
C GLU A 58 11.27 -3.21 -5.76
N PRO A 59 11.49 -2.19 -4.91
CA PRO A 59 10.59 -1.55 -3.95
C PRO A 59 10.59 -0.01 -4.14
N ASP A 60 9.43 0.63 -4.34
CA ASP A 60 9.36 2.10 -4.38
C ASP A 60 8.74 2.65 -3.10
N SER A 61 9.58 3.24 -2.25
CA SER A 61 9.30 4.53 -1.59
C SER A 61 10.51 4.98 -0.77
N SER A 62 11.60 5.29 -1.49
CA SER A 62 12.63 6.19 -0.98
C SER A 62 12.24 7.61 -1.35
N GLN A 63 11.46 8.32 -0.53
CA GLN A 63 11.48 9.79 -0.47
C GLN A 63 10.74 10.31 0.77
N ARG A 64 11.42 10.09 1.89
CA ARG A 64 11.29 10.79 3.16
C ARG A 64 11.31 12.30 2.89
N SER A 65 10.19 12.98 3.12
CA SER A 65 10.07 14.44 3.08
C SER A 65 10.96 15.04 4.18
N ASN A 66 12.11 15.60 3.82
CA ASN A 66 12.91 16.43 4.71
C ASN A 66 12.78 17.89 4.28
N SER A 67 11.69 18.52 4.73
CA SER A 67 11.55 19.98 4.75
C SER A 67 12.48 20.53 5.84
N GLY A 68 13.64 21.05 5.43
CA GLY A 68 14.65 21.63 6.33
C GLY A 68 15.31 22.85 5.71
N SER A 69 14.72 24.00 6.03
CA SER A 69 15.17 25.40 5.94
C SER A 69 16.57 25.76 5.42
N SER A 70 16.52 26.73 4.51
CA SER A 70 17.54 27.67 4.03
C SER A 70 18.53 28.20 5.07
N TYR A 71 19.82 28.22 4.72
CA TYR A 71 20.77 29.27 5.09
C TYR A 71 21.84 29.44 4.00
N SER A 72 21.70 30.45 3.14
CA SER A 72 22.76 30.89 2.24
C SER A 72 23.80 31.67 3.02
N ARG A 73 24.97 31.07 3.27
CA ARG A 73 26.10 31.70 3.99
C ARG A 73 26.99 32.43 2.98
N PHE A 74 27.08 33.75 3.14
CA PHE A 74 28.04 34.64 2.46
C PHE A 74 29.48 34.09 2.59
N SER A 75 30.23 34.10 1.49
CA SER A 75 31.69 33.99 1.49
C SER A 75 32.27 35.21 0.79
N ARG A 76 32.80 36.14 1.58
CA ARG A 76 33.82 37.09 1.12
C ARG A 76 35.11 36.29 0.91
N GLN A 77 35.71 36.38 -0.27
CA GLN A 77 37.15 36.18 -0.43
C GLN A 77 37.71 37.29 -1.31
N SER A 78 38.59 38.06 -0.69
CA SER A 78 39.57 38.97 -1.23
C SER A 78 40.58 38.25 -2.11
N GLN A 79 40.94 38.86 -3.24
CA GLN A 79 42.30 39.22 -3.63
C GLN A 79 42.25 40.44 -4.54
#